data_AF-A0A532ETL8-F1
#
_entry.id   AF-A0A532ETL8-F1
#
_cell.length_a   1.000
_cell.length_b   1.000
_cell.length_c   1.000
_cell.angle_alpha   90.00
_cell.angle_beta   90.00
_cell.angle_gamma   90.00
#
_symmetry.space_group_name_H-M   'P 1'
#
loop_
_entity.id
_entity.type
_entity.pdbx_description
1 polymer ?
#
loop_
_entity_poly.entity_id
_entity_poly.type
_entity_poly.pdbx_seq_one_letter_code
_entity_poly.pdbx_strand_id
1 'polypeptide(L)'
;MKIVVIGGTGLIGSKTVERLRNRGHDVLAASPNSGVNTVTGEGLAAALAGAQVVVDLANSPSFEEKAALDFFAASGRNLLA
;
A
#
# COMPACT_ATOMS: atom_id res chain seq x y z
N MET A 1 -9.15 14.83 0.38
CA MET A 1 -9.26 13.62 1.22
C MET A 1 -7.87 13.06 1.43
N LYS A 2 -7.59 12.48 2.59
CA LYS A 2 -6.34 11.74 2.84
C LYS A 2 -6.48 10.32 2.29
N ILE A 3 -5.64 9.97 1.32
CA ILE A 3 -5.61 8.66 0.64
C ILE A 3 -4.24 8.02 0.85
N VAL A 4 -4.21 6.77 1.27
CA VAL A 4 -2.97 5.98 1.32
C VAL A 4 -2.98 5.00 0.16
N VAL A 5 -1.91 5.00 -0.63
CA VAL A 5 -1.72 4.05 -1.74
C VAL A 5 -0.63 3.07 -1.35
N ILE A 6 -1.00 1.83 -1.05
CA ILE A 6 -0.07 0.72 -0.80
C ILE A 6 0.55 0.29 -2.13
N GLY A 7 1.84 -0.01 -2.14
CA GLY A 7 2.58 -0.20 -3.39
C GLY A 7 2.70 1.11 -4.18
N GLY A 8 2.58 2.26 -3.51
CA GLY A 8 2.50 3.59 -4.13
C GLY A 8 3.74 4.02 -4.92
N THR A 9 4.88 3.35 -4.74
CA THR A 9 6.10 3.58 -5.53
C THR A 9 6.25 2.60 -6.71
N GLY A 10 5.35 1.62 -6.86
CA GLY A 10 5.38 0.65 -7.95
C GLY A 10 4.85 1.22 -9.27
N LEU A 11 4.85 0.40 -10.32
CA LEU A 11 4.46 0.82 -11.68
C LEU A 11 3.05 1.41 -11.74
N ILE A 12 2.06 0.71 -11.17
CA ILE A 12 0.67 1.20 -11.14
C ILE A 12 0.49 2.22 -10.02
N GLY A 13 1.09 1.98 -8.84
CA GLY A 13 0.99 2.85 -7.68
C GLY A 13 1.45 4.29 -7.94
N SER A 14 2.63 4.47 -8.57
CA SER A 14 3.18 5.80 -8.86
C SER A 14 2.26 6.63 -9.75
N LYS A 15 1.70 6.01 -10.79
CA LYS A 15 0.75 6.65 -11.71
C LYS A 15 -0.59 6.96 -11.02
N THR A 16 -1.05 6.11 -10.11
CA THR A 16 -2.25 6.35 -9.30
C THR A 16 -2.05 7.52 -8.34
N VAL A 17 -0.92 7.54 -7.63
CA VAL A 17 -0.53 8.62 -6.72
C VAL A 17 -0.50 9.96 -7.45
N GLU A 18 0.18 10.02 -8.59
CA GLU A 18 0.26 11.24 -9.42
C GLU A 18 -1.13 11.75 -9.81
N ARG A 19 -2.00 10.87 -10.34
CA ARG A 19 -3.35 11.24 -10.76
C ARG A 19 -4.23 11.71 -9.60
N LEU A 20 -4.15 11.08 -8.44
CA LEU A 20 -4.94 11.47 -7.26
C LEU A 20 -4.46 12.82 -6.71
N ARG A 21 -3.14 13.06 -6.67
CA ARG A 21 -2.57 14.36 -6.27
C ARG A 21 -2.98 15.47 -7.24
N ASN A 22 -2.96 15.21 -8.56
CA ASN A 22 -3.41 16.16 -9.58
C ASN A 22 -4.90 16.52 -9.46
N ARG A 23 -5.70 15.73 -8.74
CA ARG A 23 -7.10 16.01 -8.42
C ARG A 23 -7.28 16.70 -7.05
N GLY A 24 -6.20 17.13 -6.40
CA GLY A 24 -6.23 17.86 -5.13
C GLY A 24 -6.42 16.98 -3.90
N HIS A 25 -6.14 15.68 -3.98
CA HIS A 25 -6.14 14.80 -2.80
C HIS A 25 -4.80 14.85 -2.06
N ASP A 26 -4.83 14.69 -0.74
CA ASP A 26 -3.64 14.45 0.07
C ASP A 26 -3.32 12.96 -0.03
N VAL A 27 -2.19 12.61 -0.66
CA VAL A 27 -1.88 11.22 -1.01
C VAL A 27 -0.52 10.82 -0.45
N LEU A 28 -0.53 9.80 0.41
CA LEU A 28 0.66 9.11 0.89
C LEU A 28 0.93 7.88 0.03
N ALA A 29 2.11 7.83 -0.59
CA ALA A 29 2.60 6.64 -1.29
C ALA A 29 3.33 5.75 -0.29
N ALA A 30 2.73 4.63 0.09
CA ALA A 30 3.28 3.69 1.05
C ALA A 30 3.92 2.49 0.34
N SER A 31 5.17 2.19 0.67
CA SER A 31 5.91 1.02 0.19
C SER A 31 7.09 0.71 1.12
N PRO A 32 7.79 -0.43 0.95
CA PRO A 32 8.97 -0.72 1.75
C PRO A 32 10.04 0.37 1.65
N ASN A 33 10.20 0.98 0.47
CA ASN A 33 11.14 2.09 0.27
C ASN A 33 10.74 3.37 1.02
N SER A 34 9.48 3.50 1.44
CA SER A 34 8.99 4.59 2.29
C SER A 34 8.87 4.18 3.77
N GLY A 35 9.45 3.04 4.17
CA GLY A 35 9.37 2.51 5.54
C GLY A 35 8.02 1.89 5.92
N VAL A 36 7.20 1.49 4.94
CA VAL A 36 5.90 0.85 5.18
C VAL A 36 5.87 -0.54 4.55
N ASN A 37 5.68 -1.57 5.37
CA ASN A 37 5.65 -2.95 4.91
C ASN A 37 4.35 -3.64 5.35
N THR A 38 3.53 -4.01 4.37
CA THR A 38 2.24 -4.65 4.65
C THR A 38 2.37 -6.09 5.11
N VAL A 39 3.44 -6.80 4.75
CA VAL A 39 3.65 -8.19 5.16
C VAL A 39 4.09 -8.28 6.62
N THR A 40 4.97 -7.37 7.07
CA THR A 40 5.47 -7.35 8.46
C THR A 40 4.65 -6.48 9.40
N GLY A 41 3.84 -5.55 8.88
CA GLY A 41 3.12 -4.57 9.69
C GLY A 41 3.92 -3.29 9.97
N GLU A 42 5.20 -3.25 9.61
CA GLU A 42 6.07 -2.11 9.87
C GLU A 42 5.54 -0.83 9.23
N GLY A 43 5.46 0.25 10.02
CA GLY A 43 5.04 1.57 9.56
C GLY A 43 3.55 1.72 9.21
N LEU A 44 2.76 0.64 9.20
CA LEU A 44 1.37 0.68 8.73
C LEU A 44 0.47 1.57 9.59
N ALA A 45 0.51 1.43 10.92
CA ALA A 45 -0.34 2.20 11.81
C ALA A 45 -0.16 3.72 11.63
N ALA A 46 1.09 4.17 11.50
CA ALA A 46 1.41 5.57 11.26
C ALA A 46 0.98 6.04 9.86
N ALA A 47 1.20 5.21 8.84
CA ALA A 47 0.81 5.53 7.47
C ALA A 47 -0.71 5.65 7.31
N LEU A 48 -1.46 4.74 7.94
CA LEU A 48 -2.92 4.67 7.87
C LEU A 48 -3.64 5.66 8.79
N ALA A 49 -2.94 6.29 9.75
CA ALA A 49 -3.53 7.23 10.70
C ALA A 49 -4.31 8.35 9.98
N GLY A 50 -5.63 8.40 10.17
CA GLY A 50 -6.51 9.40 9.56
C GLY A 50 -6.71 9.24 8.04
N ALA A 51 -6.29 8.11 7.45
CA ALA A 51 -6.61 7.79 6.06
C ALA A 51 -8.13 7.61 5.91
N GLN A 52 -8.70 8.27 4.91
CA GLN A 52 -10.13 8.14 4.58
C GLN A 52 -10.35 7.05 3.53
N VAL A 53 -9.34 6.80 2.70
CA VAL A 53 -9.34 5.77 1.65
C VAL A 53 -7.98 5.10 1.64
N VAL A 54 -7.98 3.78 1.50
CA VAL A 54 -6.79 2.97 1.22
C VAL A 54 -6.96 2.35 -0.16
N VAL A 55 -5.99 2.54 -1.04
CA VAL A 55 -5.92 1.88 -2.35
C VAL A 55 -4.80 0.85 -2.28
N ASP A 56 -5.17 -0.43 -2.25
CA ASP A 56 -4.19 -1.51 -2.23
C ASP A 56 -3.74 -1.88 -3.64
N LEU A 57 -2.48 -1.58 -3.95
CA LEU A 57 -1.79 -1.99 -5.17
C LEU A 57 -0.52 -2.79 -4.84
N ALA A 58 -0.48 -3.43 -3.67
CA ALA A 58 0.55 -4.40 -3.34
C ALA A 58 0.56 -5.52 -4.37
N ASN A 59 1.75 -5.99 -4.75
CA ASN A 59 1.91 -7.15 -5.60
C ASN A 59 2.97 -8.07 -5.01
N SER A 60 2.69 -9.37 -5.05
CA SER A 60 3.65 -10.38 -4.62
C SER A 60 4.91 -10.30 -5.48
N PRO A 61 6.12 -10.42 -4.89
CA PRO A 61 7.36 -10.52 -5.66
C PRO A 61 7.51 -11.86 -6.38
N SER A 62 6.66 -12.85 -6.06
CA SER A 62 6.65 -14.18 -6.64
C SER A 62 5.27 -14.54 -7.18
N PHE A 63 5.24 -15.24 -8.31
CA PHE A 63 4.02 -15.85 -8.88
C PHE A 63 3.85 -17.32 -8.49
N GLU A 64 4.79 -17.88 -7.72
CA GLU A 64 4.61 -19.21 -7.14
C GLU A 64 3.42 -19.19 -6.17
N GLU A 65 2.54 -20.17 -6.30
CA GLU A 65 1.22 -20.19 -5.65
C GLU A 65 1.31 -19.98 -4.15
N LYS A 66 2.14 -20.77 -3.46
CA LYS A 66 2.26 -20.69 -2.01
C LYS A 66 2.85 -19.36 -1.56
N ALA A 67 3.93 -18.91 -2.21
CA ALA A 67 4.57 -17.64 -1.89
C ALA A 67 3.63 -16.43 -2.12
N ALA A 68 2.85 -16.46 -3.20
CA ALA A 68 1.87 -15.42 -3.48
C ALA A 68 0.73 -15.42 -2.46
N LEU A 69 0.17 -16.59 -2.13
CA LEU A 69 -0.87 -16.72 -1.11
C LEU A 69 -0.40 -16.24 0.25
N ASP A 70 0.81 -16.63 0.68
CA ASP A 70 1.38 -16.22 1.96
C ASP A 70 1.57 -14.68 2.01
N PHE A 71 2.05 -14.07 0.92
CA PHE A 71 2.19 -12.61 0.80
C PHE A 71 0.84 -11.90 0.94
N PHE A 72 -0.17 -12.27 0.14
CA PHE A 72 -1.46 -11.59 0.15
C PHE A 72 -2.23 -11.83 1.45
N ALA A 73 -2.13 -13.02 2.05
CA ALA A 73 -2.76 -13.31 3.32
C ALA A 73 -2.15 -12.49 4.46
N ALA A 74 -0.83 -12.38 4.53
CA ALA A 74 -0.17 -11.54 5.53
C ALA A 74 -0.47 -10.05 5.33
N SER A 75 -0.32 -9.56 4.08
CA SER A 75 -0.59 -8.17 3.70
C SER A 75 -2.02 -7.76 4.03
N GLY A 76 -3.00 -8.57 3.62
CA GLY A 76 -4.42 -8.29 3.84
C GLY A 76 -4.82 -8.29 5.31
N ARG A 77 -4.29 -9.22 6.12
CA ARG A 77 -4.57 -9.24 7.57
C ARG A 77 -4.05 -7.98 8.25
N ASN A 78 -2.81 -7.58 7.95
CA ASN A 78 -2.22 -6.40 8.59
C ASN A 78 -2.89 -5.09 8.16
N LEU A 79 -3.39 -4.99 6.92
CA LEU A 79 -4.14 -3.82 6.45
C LEU A 79 -5.51 -3.65 7.11
N LEU A 80 -6.10 -4.75 7.59
CA LEU A 80 -7.44 -4.78 8.20
C LEU A 80 -7.42 -4.93 9.73
N ALA A 81 -6.24 -4.86 10.35
CA ALA A 81 -6.03 -5.04 11.78
C ALA A 81 -6.45 -3.84 12.64
#